data_AF-A0A4Q3CTQ1-F1
#
_entry.id   AF-A0A4Q3CTQ1-F1
#
_cell.length_a   1.000
_cell.length_b   1.000
_cell.length_c   1.000
_cell.angle_alpha   90.00
_cell.angle_beta   90.00
_cell.angle_gamma   90.00
#
_symmetry.space_group_name_H-M   'P 1'
#
loop_
_entity.id
_entity.type
_entity.pdbx_description
1 polymer ?
#
loop_
_entity_poly.entity_id
_entity_poly.type
_entity_poly.pdbx_seq_one_letter_code
_entity_poly.pdbx_strand_id
1 'polypeptide(L)'
;MADKVNNLQDIFLNSVRKTKTPVTMFLVKGVKLQGIITWFDNFSVLLRRDGQSQLIYKHAISTVMPAHPIDMAEIDKSFEEKKSHLLQEVFLSAVRKAREPVTMFLVNGVMLQGEIAAYDLFCMLLRRDGLSQLVYKHAISTVQPAHPINLAEIDGDDDNDEDD
;
A
#
# COMPACT_ATOMS: atom_id res chain seq x y z
N MET A 1 -9.22 23.72 8.70
CA MET A 1 -8.94 23.05 7.42
C MET A 1 -7.79 22.11 7.70
N ALA A 2 -8.03 20.80 7.77
CA ALA A 2 -6.98 19.85 8.11
C ALA A 2 -6.09 19.64 6.90
N ASP A 3 -4.79 19.83 7.06
CA ASP A 3 -3.77 19.63 6.04
C ASP A 3 -3.92 18.25 5.43
N LYS A 4 -4.47 18.22 4.22
CA LYS A 4 -4.78 16.99 3.50
C LYS A 4 -3.49 16.48 2.90
N VAL A 5 -2.65 15.87 3.74
CA VAL A 5 -1.61 14.96 3.29
C VAL A 5 -2.37 13.87 2.53
N ASN A 6 -2.32 13.92 1.20
CA ASN A 6 -3.02 12.96 0.34
C ASN A 6 -2.37 11.59 0.56
N ASN A 7 -2.93 10.86 1.51
CA ASN A 7 -2.47 9.56 1.96
C ASN A 7 -2.80 8.52 0.88
N LEU A 8 -1.82 7.68 0.50
CA LEU A 8 -1.96 6.66 -0.56
C LEU A 8 -3.28 5.87 -0.41
N GLN A 9 -3.58 5.45 0.81
CA GLN A 9 -4.81 4.73 1.14
C GLN A 9 -6.08 5.47 0.68
N ASP A 10 -6.18 6.78 0.98
CA ASP A 10 -7.37 7.56 0.69
C ASP A 10 -7.51 7.84 -0.80
N ILE A 11 -6.40 8.06 -1.51
CA ILE A 11 -6.39 8.21 -2.97
C ILE A 11 -6.90 6.91 -3.61
N PHE A 12 -6.32 5.77 -3.21
CA PHE A 12 -6.70 4.46 -3.72
C PHE A 12 -8.18 4.15 -3.46
N LEU A 13 -8.63 4.25 -2.20
CA LEU A 13 -10.01 3.95 -1.80
C LEU A 13 -11.02 4.90 -2.47
N ASN A 14 -10.68 6.18 -2.64
CA ASN A 14 -11.52 7.10 -3.39
C ASN A 14 -11.58 6.79 -4.88
N SER A 15 -10.46 6.39 -5.50
CA SER A 15 -10.42 6.03 -6.92
C SER A 15 -11.36 4.87 -7.22
N VAL A 16 -11.25 3.75 -6.47
CA VAL A 16 -12.14 2.59 -6.65
C VAL A 16 -13.60 2.90 -6.30
N ARG A 17 -13.86 3.76 -5.31
CA ARG A 17 -15.21 4.19 -4.92
C ARG A 17 -15.88 5.03 -5.99
N LYS A 18 -15.20 6.08 -6.49
CA LYS A 18 -15.75 7.01 -7.50
C LYS A 18 -16.06 6.30 -8.81
N THR A 19 -15.15 5.41 -9.22
CA THR A 19 -15.30 4.61 -10.45
C THR A 19 -16.25 3.42 -10.29
N LYS A 20 -16.71 3.13 -9.06
CA LYS A 20 -17.49 1.94 -8.72
C LYS A 20 -16.81 0.64 -9.18
N THR A 21 -15.48 0.63 -9.14
CA THR A 21 -14.68 -0.53 -9.57
C THR A 21 -14.97 -1.70 -8.63
N PRO A 22 -15.36 -2.88 -9.15
CA PRO A 22 -15.47 -4.09 -8.34
C PRO A 22 -14.12 -4.42 -7.70
N VAL A 23 -14.12 -4.73 -6.41
CA VAL A 23 -12.94 -5.13 -5.67
C VAL A 23 -13.15 -6.50 -5.05
N THR A 24 -12.04 -7.25 -4.93
CA THR A 24 -11.93 -8.40 -4.03
C THR A 24 -11.10 -7.96 -2.83
N MET A 25 -11.68 -8.08 -1.63
CA MET A 25 -11.01 -7.81 -0.37
C MET A 25 -10.69 -9.14 0.30
N PHE A 26 -9.43 -9.36 0.65
CA PHE A 26 -9.05 -10.51 1.47
C PHE A 26 -8.89 -10.05 2.92
N LEU A 27 -9.46 -10.81 3.84
CA LEU A 27 -9.29 -10.59 5.25
C LEU A 27 -8.03 -11.29 5.76
N VAL A 28 -7.51 -10.83 6.90
CA VAL A 28 -6.33 -11.42 7.56
C VAL A 28 -6.48 -12.92 7.79
N LYS A 29 -7.70 -13.41 8.08
CA LYS A 29 -8.01 -14.85 8.26
C LYS A 29 -8.25 -15.61 6.94
N GLY A 30 -7.98 -15.01 5.79
CA GLY A 30 -8.11 -15.63 4.47
C GLY A 30 -9.52 -15.61 3.87
N VAL A 31 -10.53 -15.10 4.59
CA VAL A 31 -11.88 -14.91 4.05
C VAL A 31 -11.84 -13.90 2.91
N LYS A 32 -12.49 -14.21 1.79
CA LYS A 32 -12.63 -13.30 0.65
C LYS A 32 -14.01 -12.65 0.62
N LEU A 33 -14.02 -11.34 0.41
CA LEU A 33 -15.23 -10.54 0.19
C LEU A 33 -15.13 -9.89 -1.18
N GLN A 34 -16.26 -9.72 -1.86
CA GLN A 34 -16.32 -9.07 -3.17
C GLN A 34 -17.45 -8.07 -3.18
N GLY A 35 -17.28 -6.99 -3.94
CA GLY A 35 -18.30 -5.96 -4.08
C GLY A 35 -17.72 -4.65 -4.55
N ILE A 36 -18.44 -3.56 -4.31
CA ILE A 36 -18.01 -2.21 -4.63
C ILE A 36 -17.92 -1.42 -3.33
N ILE A 37 -16.84 -0.66 -3.16
CA ILE A 37 -16.69 0.25 -2.03
C ILE A 37 -17.61 1.44 -2.25
N THR A 38 -18.55 1.66 -1.33
CA THR A 38 -19.48 2.79 -1.41
C THR A 38 -19.09 3.93 -0.48
N TRP A 39 -18.43 3.62 0.64
CA TRP A 39 -17.98 4.59 1.64
C TRP A 39 -16.82 4.01 2.46
N PHE A 40 -16.07 4.86 3.13
CA PHE A 40 -15.04 4.53 4.10
C PHE A 40 -14.80 5.73 5.02
N ASP A 41 -14.27 5.45 6.20
CA ASP A 41 -13.75 6.42 7.15
C ASP A 41 -12.33 6.00 7.56
N ASN A 42 -11.81 6.49 8.70
CA ASN A 42 -10.47 6.13 9.18
C ASN A 42 -10.31 4.65 9.51
N PHE A 43 -11.36 3.98 10.00
CA PHE A 43 -11.27 2.63 10.60
C PHE A 43 -12.07 1.57 9.85
N SER A 44 -12.95 1.95 8.94
CA SER A 44 -13.91 1.06 8.31
C SER A 44 -14.14 1.36 6.83
N VAL A 45 -14.63 0.35 6.12
CA VAL A 45 -15.00 0.39 4.71
C VAL A 45 -16.39 -0.22 4.58
N LEU A 46 -17.28 0.46 3.87
CA LEU A 46 -18.59 -0.04 3.51
C LEU A 46 -18.53 -0.70 2.12
N LEU A 47 -18.70 -2.02 2.07
CA LEU A 47 -18.72 -2.80 0.85
C LEU A 47 -20.16 -3.19 0.50
N ARG A 48 -20.56 -3.01 -0.75
CA ARG A 48 -21.88 -3.40 -1.25
C ARG A 48 -21.79 -4.50 -2.30
N ARG A 49 -22.63 -5.52 -2.17
CA ARG A 49 -22.81 -6.60 -3.14
C ARG A 49 -24.25 -7.08 -3.12
N ASP A 50 -24.86 -7.27 -4.29
CA ASP A 50 -26.22 -7.82 -4.45
C ASP A 50 -27.28 -7.10 -3.59
N GLY A 51 -27.20 -5.77 -3.54
CA GLY A 51 -28.09 -4.91 -2.76
C GLY A 51 -27.75 -4.81 -1.26
N GLN A 52 -27.02 -5.79 -0.72
CA GLN A 52 -26.60 -5.86 0.68
C GLN A 52 -25.35 -5.03 0.95
N SER A 53 -25.30 -4.38 2.11
CA SER A 53 -24.16 -3.60 2.57
C SER A 53 -23.56 -4.23 3.81
N GLN A 54 -22.23 -4.30 3.87
CA GLN A 54 -21.49 -4.80 5.02
C GLN A 54 -20.41 -3.80 5.43
N LEU A 55 -20.31 -3.55 6.74
CA LEU A 55 -19.25 -2.75 7.33
C LEU A 55 -18.05 -3.65 7.63
N ILE A 56 -16.89 -3.30 7.10
CA ILE A 56 -15.65 -4.07 7.25
C ILE A 56 -14.65 -3.19 7.99
N TYR A 57 -14.13 -3.68 9.11
CA TYR A 57 -13.08 -2.98 9.84
C TYR A 57 -11.72 -3.15 9.15
N LYS A 58 -10.96 -2.06 9.02
CA LYS A 58 -9.67 -2.06 8.32
C LYS A 58 -8.62 -2.97 8.93
N HIS A 59 -8.63 -3.16 10.25
CA HIS A 59 -7.72 -4.10 10.92
C HIS A 59 -7.97 -5.58 10.55
N ALA A 60 -9.11 -5.88 9.94
CA ALA A 60 -9.42 -7.23 9.48
C ALA A 60 -9.04 -7.44 8.01
N ILE A 61 -8.70 -6.38 7.26
CA ILE A 61 -8.41 -6.43 5.82
C ILE A 61 -6.91 -6.64 5.63
N SER A 62 -6.51 -7.66 4.88
CA SER A 62 -5.13 -7.79 4.42
C SER A 62 -4.89 -7.03 3.12
N THR A 63 -5.77 -7.20 2.14
CA THR A 63 -5.59 -6.65 0.80
C THR A 63 -6.91 -6.18 0.17
N VAL A 64 -6.79 -5.20 -0.71
CA VAL A 64 -7.87 -4.74 -1.59
C VAL A 64 -7.37 -4.79 -3.03
N MET A 65 -7.93 -5.70 -3.82
CA MET A 65 -7.57 -5.94 -5.21
C MET A 65 -8.72 -5.49 -6.13
N PRO A 66 -8.52 -4.47 -6.99
CA PRO A 66 -9.50 -4.07 -7.99
C PRO A 66 -9.56 -5.10 -9.12
N ALA A 67 -10.75 -5.28 -9.70
CA ALA A 67 -10.97 -6.22 -10.81
C ALA A 67 -10.37 -5.72 -12.14
N HIS A 68 -10.07 -4.43 -12.23
CA HIS A 68 -9.47 -3.79 -13.40
C HIS A 68 -8.32 -2.88 -12.95
N PRO A 69 -7.34 -2.61 -13.83
CA PRO A 69 -6.34 -1.58 -13.58
C PRO A 69 -7.00 -0.26 -13.22
N ILE A 70 -6.46 0.41 -12.21
CA ILE A 70 -6.88 1.77 -11.84
C ILE A 70 -5.80 2.76 -12.26
N ASP A 71 -6.21 3.96 -12.63
CA ASP A 71 -5.28 5.04 -12.95
C ASP A 71 -4.53 5.46 -11.68
N MET A 72 -3.20 5.36 -11.74
CA MET A 72 -2.29 5.66 -10.63
C MET A 72 -1.62 7.03 -10.78
N ALA A 73 -1.95 7.82 -11.79
CA ALA A 73 -1.30 9.10 -12.04
C ALA A 73 -1.39 10.06 -10.84
N GLU A 74 -2.49 10.03 -10.07
CA GLU A 74 -2.61 10.82 -8.84
C GLU A 74 -1.66 10.33 -7.73
N ILE A 75 -1.51 9.01 -7.60
CA ILE A 75 -0.63 8.40 -6.59
C ILE A 75 0.83 8.72 -6.92
N ASP A 76 1.23 8.54 -8.17
CA ASP A 76 2.60 8.80 -8.64
C ASP A 76 2.99 10.28 -8.46
N LYS A 77 2.06 11.21 -8.69
CA LYS A 77 2.28 12.65 -8.45
C LYS A 77 2.31 13.02 -6.97
N SER A 78 1.51 12.34 -6.14
CA SER A 78 1.42 12.62 -4.71
C SER A 78 2.60 12.06 -3.91
N PHE A 79 3.29 11.06 -4.47
CA PHE A 79 4.39 10.39 -3.81
C PHE A 79 5.68 11.21 -3.99
N GLU A 80 5.78 12.29 -3.21
CA GLU A 80 7.04 13.02 -3.04
C GLU A 80 7.89 12.32 -1.98
N GLU A 81 9.10 11.93 -2.36
CA GLU A 81 10.05 11.30 -1.46
C GLU A 81 10.58 12.34 -0.46
N LYS A 82 10.23 12.17 0.81
CA LYS A 82 10.91 12.89 1.89
C LYS A 82 12.13 12.10 2.31
N LYS A 83 13.30 12.75 2.40
CA LYS A 83 14.45 12.16 3.12
C LYS A 83 13.98 11.81 4.53
N SER A 84 14.23 10.56 4.93
CA SER A 84 13.88 10.03 6.24
C SER A 84 14.96 9.05 6.68
N HIS A 85 15.34 9.13 7.94
CA HIS A 85 16.31 8.21 8.57
C HIS A 85 15.61 7.00 9.23
N LEU A 86 14.27 6.91 9.13
CA LEU A 86 13.56 5.75 9.65
C LEU A 86 13.90 4.53 8.80
N LEU A 87 14.38 3.46 9.44
CA LEU A 87 14.77 2.20 8.79
C LEU A 87 13.77 1.71 7.74
N GLN A 88 12.48 1.78 8.06
CA GLN A 88 11.41 1.39 7.15
C GLN A 88 11.39 2.25 5.88
N GLU A 89 11.50 3.57 6.02
CA GLU A 89 11.44 4.52 4.91
C GLU A 89 12.67 4.36 4.01
N VAL A 90 13.85 4.25 4.61
CA VAL A 90 15.13 3.97 3.92
C VAL A 90 15.00 2.70 3.09
N PHE A 91 14.57 1.60 3.72
CA PHE A 91 14.44 0.31 3.06
C PHE A 91 13.41 0.31 1.92
N LEU A 92 12.19 0.80 2.19
CA LEU A 92 11.11 0.81 1.18
C LEU A 92 11.43 1.75 0.01
N SER A 93 12.09 2.89 0.29
CA SER A 93 12.58 3.80 -0.73
C SER A 93 13.63 3.14 -1.62
N ALA A 94 14.60 2.46 -1.03
CA ALA A 94 15.66 1.77 -1.76
C ALA A 94 15.09 0.71 -2.72
N VAL A 95 14.22 -0.15 -2.20
CA VAL A 95 13.53 -1.21 -2.97
C VAL A 95 12.70 -0.62 -4.12
N ARG A 96 11.92 0.42 -3.84
CA ARG A 96 11.08 1.10 -4.85
C ARG A 96 11.93 1.75 -5.95
N LYS A 97 13.01 2.46 -5.59
CA LYS A 97 13.91 3.14 -6.53
C LYS A 97 14.62 2.15 -7.46
N ALA A 98 15.09 1.04 -6.90
CA ALA A 98 15.71 -0.04 -7.66
C ALA A 98 14.70 -0.76 -8.57
N ARG A 99 13.38 -0.52 -8.39
CA ARG A 99 12.29 -1.31 -9.00
C ARG A 99 12.49 -2.81 -8.76
N GLU A 100 13.00 -3.14 -7.58
CA GLU A 100 13.33 -4.51 -7.23
C GLU A 100 12.03 -5.28 -6.92
N PRO A 101 11.77 -6.42 -7.60
CA PRO A 101 10.63 -7.25 -7.26
C PRO A 101 10.72 -7.75 -5.82
N VAL A 102 9.59 -7.78 -5.12
CA VAL A 102 9.50 -8.29 -3.75
C VAL A 102 8.54 -9.46 -3.65
N THR A 103 8.82 -10.36 -2.71
CA THR A 103 7.84 -11.27 -2.12
C THR A 103 7.44 -10.71 -0.75
N MET A 104 6.17 -10.39 -0.59
CA MET A 104 5.57 -10.03 0.70
C MET A 104 4.90 -11.27 1.30
N PHE A 105 5.29 -11.60 2.52
CA PHE A 105 4.63 -12.65 3.30
C PHE A 105 3.59 -12.00 4.19
N LEU A 106 2.35 -12.49 4.11
CA LEU A 106 1.29 -12.07 5.00
C LEU A 106 1.32 -12.89 6.30
N VAL A 107 0.74 -12.33 7.37
CA VAL A 107 0.65 -12.98 8.69
C VAL A 107 -0.06 -14.34 8.68
N ASN A 108 -0.85 -14.62 7.64
CA ASN A 108 -1.52 -15.91 7.43
C ASN A 108 -0.74 -16.88 6.52
N GLY A 109 0.49 -16.52 6.12
CA GLY A 109 1.37 -17.32 5.27
C GLY A 109 1.14 -17.15 3.76
N VAL A 110 0.13 -16.40 3.32
CA VAL A 110 -0.06 -16.11 1.88
C VAL A 110 1.07 -15.22 1.39
N MET A 111 1.59 -15.53 0.21
CA MET A 111 2.64 -14.76 -0.45
C MET A 111 2.03 -13.87 -1.52
N LEU A 112 2.41 -12.59 -1.52
CA LEU A 112 2.13 -11.64 -2.59
C LEU A 112 3.45 -11.28 -3.26
N GLN A 113 3.43 -11.11 -4.58
CA GLN A 113 4.63 -10.76 -5.33
C GLN A 113 4.36 -9.58 -6.26
N GLY A 114 5.37 -8.75 -6.46
CA GLY A 114 5.30 -7.59 -7.35
C GLY A 114 6.33 -6.53 -7.00
N GLU A 115 6.20 -5.36 -7.62
CA GLU A 115 6.99 -4.16 -7.32
C GLU A 115 6.24 -3.27 -6.33
N ILE A 116 6.97 -2.63 -5.40
CA ILE A 116 6.41 -1.60 -4.53
C ILE A 116 6.27 -0.32 -5.35
N ALA A 117 5.04 0.06 -5.69
CA ALA A 117 4.76 1.26 -6.47
C ALA A 117 4.71 2.52 -5.58
N ALA A 118 4.12 2.40 -4.39
CA ALA A 118 3.99 3.48 -3.41
C ALA A 118 3.73 2.88 -2.03
N TYR A 119 3.88 3.67 -0.97
CA TYR A 119 3.51 3.28 0.38
C TYR A 119 3.10 4.50 1.23
N ASP A 120 2.46 4.28 2.36
CA ASP A 120 2.21 5.33 3.37
C ASP A 120 2.39 4.74 4.78
N LEU A 121 1.98 5.45 5.83
CA LEU A 121 2.10 4.96 7.20
C LEU A 121 1.44 3.59 7.45
N PHE A 122 0.36 3.26 6.74
CA PHE A 122 -0.49 2.09 7.01
C PHE A 122 -0.56 1.08 5.85
N CYS A 123 -0.21 1.47 4.64
CA CYS A 123 -0.46 0.72 3.42
C CYS A 123 0.75 0.69 2.50
N MET A 124 0.80 -0.33 1.64
CA MET A 124 1.70 -0.43 0.50
C MET A 124 0.89 -0.74 -0.75
N LEU A 125 1.29 -0.15 -1.87
CA LEU A 125 0.73 -0.42 -3.19
C LEU A 125 1.67 -1.37 -3.91
N LEU A 126 1.22 -2.61 -4.12
CA LEU A 126 1.97 -3.66 -4.79
C LEU A 126 1.46 -3.81 -6.22
N ARG A 127 2.35 -3.75 -7.20
CA ARG A 127 2.02 -3.83 -8.63
C ARG A 127 2.63 -5.08 -9.27
N ARG A 128 1.83 -5.82 -10.04
CA ARG A 128 2.26 -6.99 -10.80
C ARG A 128 1.38 -7.15 -12.04
N ASP A 129 2.00 -7.38 -13.20
CA ASP A 129 1.31 -7.65 -14.47
C ASP A 129 0.25 -6.58 -14.83
N GLY A 130 0.56 -5.31 -14.55
CA GLY A 130 -0.35 -4.16 -14.79
C GLY A 130 -1.51 -4.02 -13.81
N LEU A 131 -1.66 -4.97 -12.88
CA LEU A 131 -2.62 -4.88 -11.77
C LEU A 131 -1.93 -4.33 -10.53
N SER A 132 -2.68 -3.54 -9.77
CA SER A 132 -2.21 -2.94 -8.53
C SER A 132 -3.17 -3.28 -7.41
N GLN A 133 -2.63 -3.67 -6.26
CA GLN A 133 -3.39 -3.99 -5.06
C GLN A 133 -2.88 -3.19 -3.87
N LEU A 134 -3.81 -2.73 -3.04
CA LEU A 134 -3.48 -2.10 -1.77
C LEU A 134 -3.31 -3.21 -0.72
N VAL A 135 -2.17 -3.20 -0.02
CA VAL A 135 -1.83 -4.16 1.04
C VAL A 135 -1.71 -3.39 2.36
N TYR A 136 -2.46 -3.79 3.38
CA TYR A 136 -2.36 -3.16 4.71
C TYR A 136 -1.16 -3.70 5.47
N LYS A 137 -0.31 -2.81 6.01
CA LYS A 137 0.95 -3.17 6.68
C LYS A 137 0.77 -4.11 7.88
N HIS A 138 -0.32 -3.97 8.65
CA HIS A 138 -0.58 -4.86 9.79
C HIS A 138 -0.76 -6.33 9.39
N ALA A 139 -1.08 -6.61 8.12
CA ALA A 139 -1.24 -7.95 7.60
C ALA A 139 0.04 -8.53 7.00
N ILE A 140 1.12 -7.75 6.94
CA ILE A 140 2.40 -8.12 6.32
C ILE A 140 3.38 -8.49 7.43
N SER A 141 3.94 -9.69 7.36
CA SER A 141 4.99 -10.12 8.29
C SER A 141 6.38 -9.81 7.76
N THR A 142 6.59 -9.86 6.45
CA THR A 142 7.92 -9.76 5.85
C THR A 142 7.84 -9.22 4.42
N VAL A 143 8.79 -8.36 4.05
CA VAL A 143 9.00 -7.89 2.67
C VAL A 143 10.40 -8.33 2.26
N GLN A 144 10.50 -9.21 1.27
CA GLN A 144 11.76 -9.78 0.80
C GLN A 144 12.02 -9.37 -0.65
N PRO A 145 13.02 -8.51 -0.93
CA PRO A 145 13.50 -8.25 -2.28
C PRO A 145 14.08 -9.51 -2.92
N ALA A 146 13.94 -9.66 -4.24
CA ALA A 146 14.45 -10.82 -4.97
C ALA A 146 15.99 -10.81 -5.03
N HIS A 147 16.61 -9.64 -5.06
CA HIS A 147 18.06 -9.43 -5.00
C HIS A 147 18.47 -8.51 -3.84
N PRO A 148 19.73 -8.61 -3.37
CA PRO A 148 20.24 -7.71 -2.33
C PRO A 148 20.10 -6.23 -2.72
N ILE A 149 19.68 -5.42 -1.76
CA ILE A 149 19.58 -3.96 -1.91
C ILE A 149 20.78 -3.31 -1.23
N ASN A 150 21.46 -2.40 -1.92
CA ASN A 150 22.48 -1.55 -1.30
C ASN A 150 21.79 -0.44 -0.51
N LEU A 151 21.93 -0.46 0.83
CA LEU A 151 21.40 0.57 1.72
C LEU A 151 22.47 1.60 2.13
N ALA A 152 23.75 1.34 1.84
CA ALA A 152 24.87 2.16 2.33
C ALA A 152 24.91 3.57 1.72
N GLU A 153 24.36 3.74 0.50
CA GLU A 153 24.30 5.05 -0.18
C GLU A 153 23.21 5.97 0.38
N ILE A 154 22.31 5.47 1.24
CA ILE A 154 21.14 6.21 1.71
C ILE A 154 21.36 6.79 3.13
N ASP A 155 22.28 6.21 3.91
CA ASP A 155 22.67 6.69 5.25
C ASP A 155 23.84 7.69 5.24
N GLY A 156 24.49 7.92 4.10
CA GLY A 156 25.82 8.54 4.02
C GLY A 156 25.91 10.07 4.02
N ASP A 157 24.93 10.82 4.56
CA ASP A 157 24.91 12.30 4.49
C ASP A 157 25.00 13.01 5.88
N ASP A 158 25.25 12.29 6.98
CA ASP A 158 25.06 12.84 8.35
C ASP A 158 26.31 12.81 9.27
N ASP A 159 27.53 12.90 8.72
CA ASP A 159 28.76 13.14 9.52
C ASP A 159 29.37 14.54 9.28
N ASN A 160 28.61 15.53 8.75
CA ASN A 160 29.12 16.89 8.50
C ASN A 160 28.49 18.01 9.34
N ASP A 161 27.76 17.69 10.42
CA ASP A 161 27.22 18.69 11.36
C ASP A 161 27.98 18.71 12.71
N GLU A 162 29.32 18.70 12.68
CA GLU A 162 30.17 19.18 13.79
C GLU A 162 31.30 20.05 13.22
N ASP A 163 31.06 21.38 13.17
CA ASP A 163 32.01 22.47 13.47
C ASP A 163 31.65 23.76 12.71
N ASP A 164 30.85 24.64 13.34
CA ASP A 164 31.05 26.11 13.38
C ASP A 164 30.16 26.76 14.46
#